data_AF-A0A932PLT3-F1
#
_entry.id   AF-A0A932PLT3-F1
#
_cell.length_a   1.000
_cell.length_b   1.000
_cell.length_c   1.000
_cell.angle_alpha   90.00
_cell.angle_beta   90.00
_cell.angle_gamma   90.00
#
_symmetry.space_group_name_H-M   'P 1'
#
loop_
_entity.id
_entity.type
_entity.pdbx_description
1 polymer ?
#
loop_
_entity_poly.entity_id
_entity_poly.type
_entity_poly.pdbx_seq_one_letter_code
_entity_poly.pdbx_strand_id
1 'polypeptide(L)'
;MKTTILACVFSLSALGQEPAPAPAPVTEPAPAPVPVPVLTPAQTRDQALIKLIDGRRSYLPNALEGAALSDGKGDHKLTSIPGNFSHTFAFVTALFYADFPDQHAEFRAAGNTPTIWIRIDTNPKGRVFLVKAKVNERTQNRSVKVGRSGFGSVSSIMVPDSDWTVPFTSKDHGDGLWEITPKAPLKPGEYGIFASAMASGAPTGGGGILYDFGID
;
A
#
# COMPACT_ATOMS: atom_id res chain seq x y z
N MET A 1 -10.74 -55.49 79.17
CA MET A 1 -10.59 -54.08 79.59
C MET A 1 -9.55 -53.98 80.68
N LYS A 2 -8.37 -53.44 80.38
CA LYS A 2 -7.49 -52.77 81.34
C LYS A 2 -6.43 -51.97 80.57
N THR A 3 -6.13 -50.83 81.15
CA THR A 3 -5.64 -49.58 80.58
C THR A 3 -4.16 -49.37 80.97
N THR A 4 -3.33 -48.91 80.02
CA THR A 4 -2.09 -48.08 80.14
C THR A 4 -0.90 -48.69 80.93
N ILE A 5 0.37 -48.62 80.50
CA ILE A 5 1.29 -47.45 80.50
C ILE A 5 2.51 -47.70 79.59
N LEU A 6 2.74 -46.72 78.69
CA LEU A 6 3.98 -46.03 78.28
C LEU A 6 5.38 -46.67 78.50
N ALA A 7 6.13 -46.79 77.40
CA ALA A 7 7.58 -46.58 77.40
C ALA A 7 7.98 -45.88 76.08
N CYS A 8 8.14 -44.55 76.15
CA CYS A 8 8.75 -43.76 75.08
C CYS A 8 10.26 -44.05 75.05
N VAL A 9 10.76 -44.52 73.92
CA VAL A 9 12.20 -44.57 73.64
C VAL A 9 12.57 -43.27 72.92
N PHE A 10 13.53 -42.56 73.51
CA PHE A 10 14.21 -41.39 72.95
C PHE A 10 14.70 -41.67 71.53
N SER A 11 14.38 -40.79 70.58
CA SER A 11 15.15 -40.65 69.34
C SER A 11 15.87 -39.32 69.33
N LEU A 12 17.14 -39.47 68.96
CA LEU A 12 18.26 -38.56 69.08
C LEU A 12 18.16 -37.43 68.06
N SER A 13 18.57 -36.25 68.49
CA SER A 13 18.68 -35.01 67.73
C SER A 13 19.32 -35.18 66.35
N ALA A 14 18.57 -34.87 65.29
CA ALA A 14 19.18 -34.53 64.00
C ALA A 14 19.65 -33.07 64.08
N LEU A 15 20.97 -32.89 64.16
CA LEU A 15 21.62 -31.60 63.99
C LEU A 15 21.24 -31.04 62.62
N GLY A 16 20.73 -29.81 62.61
CA GLY A 16 20.48 -29.05 61.40
C GLY A 16 21.78 -28.89 60.62
N GLN A 17 21.85 -29.52 59.46
CA GLN A 17 22.87 -29.23 58.47
C GLN A 17 22.37 -28.02 57.69
N GLU A 18 22.97 -26.85 57.96
CA GLU A 18 22.71 -25.62 57.23
C GLU A 18 22.96 -25.87 55.72
N PRO A 19 22.00 -25.56 54.83
CA PRO A 19 22.21 -25.74 53.40
C PRO A 19 23.39 -24.86 52.95
N ALA A 20 24.33 -25.46 52.22
CA ALA A 20 25.49 -24.76 51.69
C ALA A 20 25.06 -23.48 50.93
N PRO A 21 25.79 -22.36 51.06
CA PRO A 21 25.45 -21.12 50.37
C PRO A 21 25.38 -21.38 48.87
N ALA A 22 24.28 -20.94 48.25
CA ALA A 22 24.10 -21.03 46.81
C ALA A 22 25.29 -20.37 46.09
N PRO A 23 25.81 -20.97 45.00
CA PRO A 23 26.87 -20.34 44.22
C PRO A 23 26.40 -18.97 43.74
N ALA A 24 27.27 -17.96 43.90
CA ALA A 24 26.98 -16.60 43.47
C ALA A 24 26.57 -16.60 41.98
N PRO A 25 25.56 -15.81 41.57
CA PRO A 25 25.15 -15.72 40.18
C PRO A 25 26.35 -15.27 39.34
N VAL A 26 26.80 -16.13 38.44
CA VAL A 26 27.79 -15.78 37.43
C VAL A 26 27.18 -14.68 36.58
N THR A 27 27.73 -13.46 36.69
CA THR A 27 27.26 -12.34 35.88
C THR A 27 27.68 -12.60 34.44
N GLU A 28 26.71 -13.02 33.61
CA GLU A 28 26.94 -13.14 32.17
C GLU A 28 27.36 -11.75 31.64
N PRO A 29 28.49 -11.63 30.92
CA PRO A 29 28.91 -10.35 30.36
C PRO A 29 27.81 -9.83 29.44
N ALA A 30 27.44 -8.55 29.62
CA ALA A 30 26.41 -7.91 28.82
C ALA A 30 26.66 -8.18 27.32
N PRO A 31 25.63 -8.58 26.55
CA PRO A 31 25.80 -8.85 25.12
C PRO A 31 26.40 -7.61 24.47
N ALA A 32 27.48 -7.83 23.71
CA ALA A 32 28.13 -6.74 22.98
C ALA A 32 27.07 -6.00 22.14
N PRO A 33 27.13 -4.65 22.06
CA PRO A 33 26.16 -3.90 21.28
C PRO A 33 26.16 -4.42 19.85
N VAL A 34 25.00 -4.91 19.41
CA VAL A 34 24.81 -5.35 18.02
C VAL A 34 25.08 -4.13 17.14
N PRO A 35 26.00 -4.19 16.16
CA PRO A 35 26.25 -3.06 15.28
C PRO A 35 24.96 -2.70 14.56
N VAL A 36 24.56 -1.43 14.67
CA VAL A 36 23.39 -0.91 13.94
C VAL A 36 23.72 -1.00 12.44
N PRO A 37 22.93 -1.70 11.62
CA PRO A 37 23.21 -1.81 10.19
C PRO A 37 23.14 -0.41 9.55
N VAL A 38 24.22 0.00 8.90
CA VAL A 38 24.25 1.23 8.11
C VAL A 38 23.51 0.98 6.80
N LEU A 39 22.48 1.78 6.53
CA LEU A 39 21.69 1.66 5.30
C LEU A 39 22.52 2.06 4.09
N THR A 40 22.34 1.34 2.99
CA THR A 40 22.85 1.75 1.69
C THR A 40 22.11 2.99 1.18
N PRO A 41 22.67 3.75 0.22
CA PRO A 41 21.98 4.89 -0.39
C PRO A 41 20.61 4.52 -1.01
N ALA A 42 20.50 3.34 -1.62
CA ALA A 42 19.24 2.84 -2.17
C ALA A 42 18.19 2.65 -1.06
N GLN A 43 18.55 1.94 0.01
CA GLN A 43 17.66 1.74 1.15
C GLN A 43 17.27 3.05 1.84
N THR A 44 18.18 4.03 1.87
CA THR A 44 17.89 5.36 2.40
C THR A 44 16.85 6.08 1.54
N ARG A 45 16.94 5.96 0.21
CA ARG A 45 15.92 6.51 -0.70
C ARG A 45 14.58 5.80 -0.52
N ASP A 46 14.58 4.48 -0.43
CA ASP A 46 13.35 3.71 -0.26
C ASP A 46 12.63 4.11 1.04
N GLN A 47 13.37 4.28 2.14
CA GLN A 47 12.79 4.79 3.38
C GLN A 47 12.27 6.23 3.26
N ALA A 48 12.96 7.10 2.51
CA ALA A 48 12.49 8.45 2.25
C ALA A 48 11.20 8.46 1.42
N LEU A 49 11.10 7.59 0.40
CA LEU A 49 9.91 7.38 -0.42
C LEU A 49 8.75 6.84 0.40
N ILE A 50 9.00 5.82 1.23
CA ILE A 50 7.99 5.29 2.16
C ILE A 50 7.46 6.43 3.03
N LYS A 51 8.33 7.23 3.64
CA LYS A 51 7.91 8.37 4.48
C LYS A 51 7.16 9.45 3.70
N LEU A 52 7.55 9.73 2.46
CA LEU A 52 6.88 10.70 1.59
C LEU A 52 5.47 10.25 1.24
N ILE A 53 5.34 8.98 0.85
CA ILE A 53 4.11 8.38 0.33
C ILE A 53 3.20 7.93 1.48
N ASP A 54 3.74 7.72 2.68
CA ASP A 54 3.00 7.32 3.88
C ASP A 54 1.76 8.22 4.01
N GLY A 55 0.62 7.62 3.72
CA GLY A 55 -0.70 8.19 3.86
C GLY A 55 -1.36 7.65 5.12
N ARG A 56 -2.57 8.10 5.44
CA ARG A 56 -3.35 7.44 6.50
C ARG A 56 -3.45 5.96 6.12
N ARG A 57 -2.83 5.10 6.93
CA ARG A 57 -2.88 3.64 6.75
C ARG A 57 -4.34 3.26 6.49
N SER A 58 -4.63 2.82 5.28
CA SER A 58 -5.98 2.46 4.92
C SER A 58 -6.42 1.34 5.86
N TYR A 59 -7.56 1.52 6.55
CA TYR A 59 -8.10 0.50 7.45
C TYR A 59 -8.47 -0.80 6.72
N LEU A 60 -8.54 -0.74 5.38
CA LEU A 60 -8.71 -1.92 4.56
C LEU A 60 -7.37 -2.57 4.25
N PRO A 61 -7.22 -3.88 4.51
CA PRO A 61 -6.02 -4.60 4.14
C PRO A 61 -5.84 -4.54 2.61
N ASN A 62 -4.59 -4.32 2.18
CA ASN A 62 -4.17 -4.34 0.78
C ASN A 62 -4.70 -3.17 -0.08
N ALA A 63 -5.18 -2.08 0.54
CA ALA A 63 -5.55 -0.88 -0.19
C ALA A 63 -4.30 -0.09 -0.63
N LEU A 64 -4.43 0.65 -1.73
CA LEU A 64 -3.42 1.62 -2.14
C LEU A 64 -3.37 2.76 -1.11
N GLU A 65 -2.21 2.97 -0.49
CA GLU A 65 -2.05 3.94 0.61
C GLU A 65 -1.56 5.31 0.11
N GLY A 66 -0.80 5.32 -0.99
CA GLY A 66 -0.25 6.53 -1.56
C GLY A 66 0.52 6.28 -2.86
N ALA A 67 0.85 7.37 -3.55
CA ALA A 67 1.76 7.37 -4.67
C ALA A 67 2.69 8.60 -4.68
N ALA A 68 3.83 8.47 -5.35
CA ALA A 68 4.72 9.57 -5.71
C ALA A 68 5.24 9.41 -7.14
N LEU A 69 5.70 10.50 -7.73
CA LEU A 69 6.31 10.54 -9.05
C LEU A 69 7.78 10.94 -8.95
N SER A 70 8.65 10.21 -9.62
CA SER A 70 10.04 10.62 -9.87
C SER A 70 10.18 11.10 -11.32
N ASP A 71 10.61 12.35 -11.51
CA ASP A 71 10.76 12.98 -12.84
C ASP A 71 12.22 13.38 -13.16
N GLY A 72 13.18 12.85 -12.40
CA GLY A 72 14.60 13.16 -12.53
C GLY A 72 15.05 14.44 -11.81
N LYS A 73 14.11 15.32 -11.41
CA LYS A 73 14.42 16.49 -10.55
C LYS A 73 14.19 16.20 -9.07
N GLY A 74 13.33 15.24 -8.76
CA GLY A 74 13.05 14.82 -7.41
C GLY A 74 11.89 13.82 -7.36
N ASP A 75 11.50 13.47 -6.14
CA ASP A 75 10.36 12.63 -5.84
C ASP A 75 9.22 13.53 -5.31
N HIS A 76 8.05 13.48 -5.95
CA HIS A 76 6.92 14.36 -5.67
C HIS A 76 5.72 13.53 -5.21
N LYS A 77 5.18 13.82 -4.03
CA LYS A 77 3.97 13.13 -3.54
C LYS A 77 2.79 13.47 -4.46
N LEU A 78 2.05 12.44 -4.88
CA LEU A 78 0.81 12.63 -5.62
C LEU A 78 -0.37 12.68 -4.65
N THR A 79 -1.31 13.56 -4.93
CA THR A 79 -2.55 13.69 -4.15
C THR A 79 -3.58 12.68 -4.63
N SER A 80 -4.28 12.04 -3.69
CA SER A 80 -5.39 11.14 -4.05
C SER A 80 -6.64 11.96 -4.35
N ILE A 81 -7.24 11.76 -5.51
CA ILE A 81 -8.50 12.40 -5.92
C ILE A 81 -9.60 11.34 -5.92
N PRO A 82 -10.68 11.50 -5.12
CA PRO A 82 -11.81 10.59 -5.17
C PRO A 82 -12.59 10.77 -6.47
N GLY A 83 -12.93 9.67 -7.11
CA GLY A 83 -13.74 9.64 -8.32
C GLY A 83 -15.23 9.50 -8.02
N ASN A 84 -16.05 10.12 -8.84
CA ASN A 84 -17.50 9.89 -8.89
C ASN A 84 -17.83 8.87 -9.98
N PHE A 85 -18.70 7.92 -9.68
CA PHE A 85 -19.17 6.97 -10.68
C PHE A 85 -20.23 7.63 -11.58
N SER A 86 -20.08 7.48 -12.89
CA SER A 86 -21.06 7.95 -13.86
C SER A 86 -21.28 6.92 -14.98
N HIS A 87 -22.34 7.12 -15.75
CA HIS A 87 -22.62 6.30 -16.92
C HIS A 87 -23.25 7.11 -18.05
N THR A 88 -23.11 6.61 -19.27
CA THR A 88 -23.81 7.12 -20.45
C THR A 88 -24.23 5.97 -21.35
N PHE A 89 -25.08 6.23 -22.33
CA PHE A 89 -25.53 5.23 -23.30
C PHE A 89 -24.96 5.53 -24.69
N ALA A 90 -24.35 4.51 -25.28
CA ALA A 90 -24.07 4.46 -26.71
C ALA A 90 -25.02 3.41 -27.32
N PHE A 91 -26.09 3.88 -27.95
CA PHE A 91 -27.23 3.05 -28.38
C PHE A 91 -27.82 2.27 -27.19
N VAL A 92 -27.74 0.94 -27.23
CA VAL A 92 -28.23 0.03 -26.17
C VAL A 92 -27.14 -0.38 -25.18
N THR A 93 -25.94 0.20 -25.28
CA THR A 93 -24.80 -0.13 -24.41
C THR A 93 -24.59 0.96 -23.38
N ALA A 94 -24.73 0.64 -22.10
CA ALA A 94 -24.27 1.48 -21.01
C ALA A 94 -22.73 1.46 -20.96
N LEU A 95 -22.11 2.62 -20.83
CA LEU A 95 -20.67 2.81 -20.62
C LEU A 95 -20.48 3.41 -19.23
N PHE A 96 -19.55 2.88 -18.46
CA PHE A 96 -19.30 3.29 -17.08
C PHE A 96 -17.97 4.04 -16.97
N TYR A 97 -17.97 5.11 -16.16
CA TYR A 97 -16.81 5.97 -15.96
C TYR A 97 -16.59 6.26 -14.48
N ALA A 98 -15.32 6.44 -14.14
CA ALA A 98 -14.89 7.14 -12.94
C ALA A 98 -14.49 8.56 -13.35
N ASP A 99 -15.24 9.55 -12.87
CA ASP A 99 -15.00 10.97 -13.15
C ASP A 99 -14.28 11.63 -11.98
N PHE A 100 -13.23 12.36 -12.29
CA PHE A 100 -12.38 13.09 -11.37
C PHE A 100 -12.49 14.59 -11.69
N PRO A 101 -12.55 15.44 -10.65
CA PRO A 101 -12.56 16.88 -10.85
C PRO A 101 -11.29 17.35 -11.57
N ASP A 102 -11.43 18.53 -12.15
CA ASP A 102 -10.40 19.29 -12.85
C ASP A 102 -9.94 18.64 -14.17
N GLN A 103 -9.47 19.49 -15.08
CA GLN A 103 -8.99 19.07 -16.40
C GLN A 103 -7.53 18.66 -16.41
N HIS A 104 -6.78 19.13 -15.42
CA HIS A 104 -5.33 18.99 -15.37
C HIS A 104 -4.91 18.51 -14.00
N ALA A 105 -3.94 17.59 -14.00
CA ALA A 105 -3.24 17.26 -12.79
C ALA A 105 -2.46 18.48 -12.30
N GLU A 106 -2.44 18.67 -10.98
CA GLU A 106 -1.66 19.72 -10.34
C GLU A 106 -0.18 19.60 -10.69
N PHE A 107 0.33 18.36 -10.73
CA PHE A 107 1.72 18.07 -11.04
C PHE A 107 1.91 17.69 -12.52
N ARG A 108 2.88 18.32 -13.18
CA ARG A 108 3.34 17.98 -14.55
C ARG A 108 4.76 17.44 -14.50
N ALA A 109 4.97 16.25 -15.03
CA ALA A 109 6.30 15.64 -15.05
C ALA A 109 7.20 16.33 -16.08
N ALA A 110 8.48 16.53 -15.72
CA ALA A 110 9.46 17.15 -16.61
C ALA A 110 9.82 16.31 -17.86
N GLY A 111 9.46 15.02 -17.90
CA GLY A 111 9.77 14.11 -19.00
C GLY A 111 8.70 13.05 -19.19
N ASN A 112 8.81 12.29 -20.27
CA ASN A 112 7.78 11.34 -20.70
C ASN A 112 8.01 9.87 -20.27
N THR A 113 9.06 9.60 -19.48
CA THR A 113 9.33 8.28 -18.89
C THR A 113 9.36 8.38 -17.37
N PRO A 114 8.23 8.74 -16.72
CA PRO A 114 8.20 8.87 -15.27
C PRO A 114 8.34 7.49 -14.60
N THR A 115 8.97 7.47 -13.43
CA THR A 115 8.87 6.35 -12.49
C THR A 115 7.83 6.71 -11.45
N ILE A 116 6.83 5.84 -11.27
CA ILE A 116 5.79 6.03 -10.27
C ILE A 116 6.08 5.09 -9.10
N TRP A 117 6.07 5.62 -7.89
CA TRP A 117 6.20 4.87 -6.67
C TRP A 117 4.85 4.76 -6.00
N ILE A 118 4.50 3.58 -5.50
CA ILE A 118 3.24 3.35 -4.80
C ILE A 118 3.48 2.58 -3.52
N ARG A 119 2.58 2.76 -2.55
CA ARG A 119 2.57 1.97 -1.31
C ARG A 119 1.34 1.08 -1.25
N ILE A 120 1.57 -0.22 -1.26
CA ILE A 120 0.55 -1.27 -1.16
C ILE A 120 1.21 -2.57 -0.67
N ASP A 121 0.61 -3.21 0.35
CA ASP A 121 1.16 -4.41 0.99
C ASP A 121 1.06 -5.69 0.12
N THR A 122 0.55 -5.59 -1.11
CA THR A 122 0.37 -6.73 -2.01
C THR A 122 0.81 -6.39 -3.42
N ASN A 123 0.93 -7.43 -4.26
CA ASN A 123 1.26 -7.25 -5.66
C ASN A 123 0.25 -6.30 -6.34
N PRO A 124 0.72 -5.20 -6.97
CA PRO A 124 -0.16 -4.18 -7.56
C PRO A 124 -0.91 -4.66 -8.81
N LYS A 125 -0.44 -5.72 -9.49
CA LYS A 125 -1.06 -6.19 -10.73
C LYS A 125 -2.50 -6.63 -10.51
N GLY A 126 -3.41 -6.08 -11.32
CA GLY A 126 -4.85 -6.36 -11.25
C GLY A 126 -5.57 -5.63 -10.11
N ARG A 127 -4.86 -4.83 -9.30
CA ARG A 127 -5.43 -4.01 -8.22
C ARG A 127 -5.36 -2.53 -8.53
N VAL A 128 -4.21 -2.10 -9.05
CA VAL A 128 -3.97 -0.74 -9.50
C VAL A 128 -3.65 -0.75 -11.00
N PHE A 129 -3.96 0.37 -11.64
CA PHE A 129 -3.82 0.53 -13.08
C PHE A 129 -3.16 1.87 -13.36
N LEU A 130 -2.09 1.87 -14.15
CA LEU A 130 -1.66 3.10 -14.80
C LEU A 130 -2.66 3.40 -15.91
N VAL A 131 -3.32 4.54 -15.84
CA VAL A 131 -4.37 4.92 -16.79
C VAL A 131 -4.03 6.23 -17.49
N LYS A 132 -4.54 6.38 -18.71
CA LYS A 132 -4.65 7.67 -19.40
C LYS A 132 -6.07 8.19 -19.22
N ALA A 133 -6.22 9.25 -18.44
CA ALA A 133 -7.50 9.91 -18.28
C ALA A 133 -7.82 10.75 -19.53
N LYS A 134 -9.11 10.88 -19.86
CA LYS A 134 -9.55 11.81 -20.91
C LYS A 134 -10.27 12.98 -20.29
N VAL A 135 -9.94 14.18 -20.76
CA VAL A 135 -10.66 15.39 -20.39
C VAL A 135 -11.99 15.41 -21.13
N ASN A 136 -13.07 15.60 -20.39
CA ASN A 136 -14.39 15.91 -20.93
C ASN A 136 -14.51 17.43 -21.05
N GLU A 137 -14.46 17.94 -22.27
CA GLU A 137 -14.50 19.39 -22.54
C GLU A 137 -15.80 20.06 -22.04
N ARG A 138 -16.91 19.32 -21.91
CA ARG A 138 -18.16 19.91 -21.44
C ARG A 138 -18.17 20.12 -19.93
N THR A 139 -17.75 19.11 -19.19
CA THR A 139 -17.77 19.13 -17.72
C THR A 139 -16.47 19.60 -17.12
N GLN A 140 -15.42 19.74 -17.93
CA GLN A 140 -14.07 20.12 -17.52
C GLN A 140 -13.53 19.13 -16.45
N ASN A 141 -13.96 17.87 -16.53
CA ASN A 141 -13.53 16.79 -15.65
C ASN A 141 -12.66 15.80 -16.43
N ARG A 142 -11.81 15.08 -15.71
CA ARG A 142 -11.10 13.91 -16.25
C ARG A 142 -11.91 12.66 -15.98
N SER A 143 -11.99 11.78 -16.96
CA SER A 143 -12.69 10.50 -16.82
C SER A 143 -11.71 9.34 -16.99
N VAL A 144 -12.07 8.19 -16.46
CA VAL A 144 -11.49 6.88 -16.78
C VAL A 144 -12.65 5.95 -17.09
N LYS A 145 -12.67 5.34 -18.27
CA LYS A 145 -13.70 4.35 -18.60
C LYS A 145 -13.42 3.05 -17.86
N VAL A 146 -14.38 2.58 -17.06
CA VAL A 146 -14.25 1.40 -16.17
C VAL A 146 -15.16 0.25 -16.56
N GLY A 147 -15.81 0.34 -17.72
CA GLY A 147 -16.57 -0.77 -18.26
C GLY A 147 -17.66 -0.40 -19.25
N ARG A 148 -18.41 -1.43 -19.62
CA ARG A 148 -19.64 -1.37 -20.41
C ARG A 148 -20.58 -2.54 -20.10
N SER A 149 -21.87 -2.33 -20.29
CA SER A 149 -22.91 -3.35 -20.25
C SER A 149 -23.86 -3.16 -21.41
N GLY A 150 -24.07 -4.19 -22.23
CA GLY A 150 -24.94 -4.16 -23.39
C GLY A 150 -25.62 -5.50 -23.67
N PHE A 151 -26.39 -5.57 -24.75
CA PHE A 151 -27.14 -6.77 -25.13
C PHE A 151 -26.18 -7.95 -25.38
N GLY A 152 -26.11 -8.89 -24.43
CA GLY A 152 -25.29 -10.10 -24.51
C GLY A 152 -23.84 -9.98 -24.02
N SER A 153 -23.40 -8.82 -23.49
CA SER A 153 -22.04 -8.68 -22.95
C SER A 153 -21.98 -7.67 -21.81
N VAL A 154 -21.43 -8.10 -20.68
CA VAL A 154 -21.07 -7.24 -19.54
C VAL A 154 -19.56 -7.35 -19.39
N SER A 155 -18.85 -6.23 -19.46
CA SER A 155 -17.45 -6.19 -19.02
C SER A 155 -17.41 -5.94 -17.51
N SER A 156 -16.21 -5.98 -16.91
CA SER A 156 -16.04 -5.44 -15.55
C SER A 156 -16.56 -4.01 -15.50
N ILE A 157 -17.15 -3.61 -14.36
CA ILE A 157 -17.66 -2.25 -14.08
C ILE A 157 -16.72 -1.47 -13.13
N MET A 158 -15.63 -2.10 -12.71
CA MET A 158 -14.66 -1.55 -11.74
C MET A 158 -13.21 -1.66 -12.20
N VAL A 159 -12.97 -2.14 -13.42
CA VAL A 159 -11.63 -2.30 -14.00
C VAL A 159 -11.57 -1.40 -15.22
N PRO A 160 -10.55 -0.52 -15.35
CA PRO A 160 -10.42 0.32 -16.53
C PRO A 160 -10.43 -0.48 -17.82
N ASP A 161 -11.10 0.04 -18.84
CA ASP A 161 -11.05 -0.51 -20.19
C ASP A 161 -9.59 -0.52 -20.67
N SER A 162 -9.20 -1.57 -21.40
CA SER A 162 -7.81 -1.76 -21.85
C SER A 162 -7.27 -0.56 -22.64
N ASP A 163 -8.13 0.10 -23.43
CA ASP A 163 -7.76 1.26 -24.25
C ASP A 163 -7.43 2.52 -23.42
N TRP A 164 -7.74 2.50 -22.13
CA TRP A 164 -7.45 3.56 -21.17
C TRP A 164 -6.36 3.15 -20.20
N THR A 165 -5.88 1.91 -20.26
CA THR A 165 -4.75 1.44 -19.47
C THR A 165 -3.45 1.59 -20.23
N VAL A 166 -2.40 1.95 -19.51
CA VAL A 166 -1.03 1.98 -20.01
C VAL A 166 -0.28 0.76 -19.49
N PRO A 167 0.34 -0.05 -20.36
CA PRO A 167 1.17 -1.16 -19.92
C PRO A 167 2.35 -0.69 -19.09
N PHE A 168 2.58 -1.33 -17.94
CA PHE A 168 3.71 -1.04 -17.05
C PHE A 168 4.40 -2.31 -16.57
N THR A 169 5.60 -2.16 -16.01
CA THR A 169 6.29 -3.16 -15.19
C THR A 169 6.26 -2.73 -13.73
N SER A 170 6.24 -3.70 -12.81
CA SER A 170 6.28 -3.47 -11.37
C SER A 170 7.50 -4.14 -10.76
N LYS A 171 8.21 -3.45 -9.86
CA LYS A 171 9.32 -4.02 -9.08
C LYS A 171 9.04 -3.83 -7.59
N ASP A 172 9.22 -4.90 -6.83
CA ASP A 172 9.11 -4.92 -5.38
C ASP A 172 10.41 -4.40 -4.75
N HIS A 173 10.30 -3.46 -3.81
CA HIS A 173 11.42 -2.94 -3.03
C HIS A 173 11.31 -3.29 -1.54
N GLY A 174 10.31 -4.09 -1.14
CA GLY A 174 10.02 -4.43 0.24
C GLY A 174 9.15 -3.39 0.95
N ASP A 175 8.66 -3.74 2.14
CA ASP A 175 7.87 -2.85 3.01
C ASP A 175 6.67 -2.17 2.32
N GLY A 176 6.05 -2.90 1.38
CA GLY A 176 4.91 -2.43 0.61
C GLY A 176 5.25 -1.35 -0.43
N LEU A 177 6.53 -1.04 -0.65
CA LEU A 177 6.98 -0.09 -1.67
C LEU A 177 7.14 -0.79 -3.02
N TRP A 178 6.44 -0.27 -4.02
CA TRP A 178 6.53 -0.75 -5.40
C TRP A 178 6.90 0.36 -6.35
N GLU A 179 7.79 0.03 -7.29
CA GLU A 179 8.13 0.86 -8.43
C GLU A 179 7.29 0.44 -9.64
N ILE A 180 6.67 1.40 -10.31
CA ILE A 180 5.82 1.24 -11.48
C ILE A 180 6.44 2.05 -12.62
N THR A 181 6.77 1.36 -13.70
CA THR A 181 7.47 1.96 -14.86
C THR A 181 6.68 1.69 -16.14
N PRO A 182 6.22 2.73 -16.86
CA PRO A 182 5.57 2.55 -18.16
C PRO A 182 6.47 1.78 -19.13
N LYS A 183 5.91 0.85 -19.91
CA LYS A 183 6.68 0.06 -20.89
C LYS A 183 7.15 0.86 -22.10
N ALA A 184 6.59 2.05 -22.32
CA ALA A 184 6.95 2.95 -23.40
C ALA A 184 6.84 4.41 -22.91
N PRO A 185 7.58 5.35 -23.53
CA PRO A 185 7.40 6.77 -23.26
C PRO A 185 5.94 7.19 -23.43
N LEU A 186 5.45 7.95 -22.46
CA LEU A 186 4.10 8.49 -22.45
C LEU A 186 3.98 9.61 -23.49
N LYS A 187 2.79 9.75 -24.07
CA LYS A 187 2.48 10.91 -24.92
C LYS A 187 1.97 12.05 -24.02
N PRO A 188 1.94 13.30 -24.49
CA PRO A 188 1.29 14.36 -23.74
C PRO A 188 -0.16 14.00 -23.36
N GLY A 189 -0.56 14.41 -22.15
CA GLY A 189 -1.90 14.19 -21.60
C GLY A 189 -1.94 13.94 -20.09
N GLU A 190 -3.11 13.53 -19.62
CA GLU A 190 -3.42 13.28 -18.21
C GLU A 190 -3.32 11.79 -17.88
N TYR A 191 -2.57 11.47 -16.85
CA TYR A 191 -2.30 10.10 -16.41
C TYR A 191 -2.53 9.96 -14.91
N GLY A 192 -2.56 8.72 -14.44
CA GLY A 192 -2.52 8.48 -13.01
C GLY A 192 -2.51 7.01 -12.63
N ILE A 193 -2.24 6.74 -11.36
CA ILE A 193 -2.47 5.43 -10.76
C ILE A 193 -3.90 5.40 -10.25
N PHE A 194 -4.72 4.58 -10.92
CA PHE A 194 -6.10 4.33 -10.57
C PHE A 194 -6.22 3.08 -9.70
N ALA A 195 -6.96 3.20 -8.61
CA ALA A 195 -7.43 2.07 -7.82
C ALA A 195 -8.95 2.13 -7.71
N SER A 196 -9.64 1.05 -8.07
CA SER A 196 -11.10 0.96 -7.98
C SER A 196 -11.59 1.15 -6.55
N ALA A 197 -12.87 1.46 -6.31
CA ALA A 197 -13.39 1.64 -4.94
C ALA A 197 -13.07 0.46 -4.01
N MET A 198 -13.16 -0.77 -4.53
CA MET A 198 -12.81 -1.99 -3.79
C MET A 198 -11.30 -2.12 -3.50
N ALA A 199 -10.44 -1.63 -4.40
CA ALA A 199 -8.98 -1.69 -4.24
C ALA A 199 -8.39 -0.48 -3.51
N SER A 200 -9.15 0.61 -3.39
CA SER A 200 -8.73 1.87 -2.77
C SER A 200 -9.29 2.06 -1.35
N GLY A 201 -10.30 1.29 -0.98
CA GLY A 201 -11.06 1.53 0.25
C GLY A 201 -11.88 2.81 0.26
N ALA A 202 -12.13 3.38 -0.93
CA ALA A 202 -13.14 4.42 -1.09
C ALA A 202 -14.54 3.86 -0.74
N PRO A 203 -15.49 4.71 -0.29
CA PRO A 203 -16.85 4.29 0.03
C PRO A 203 -17.49 3.49 -1.12
N THR A 204 -18.22 2.43 -0.78
CA THR A 204 -18.95 1.61 -1.74
C THR A 204 -19.88 2.49 -2.59
N GLY A 205 -19.69 2.47 -3.92
CA GLY A 205 -20.40 3.35 -4.87
C GLY A 205 -19.57 4.51 -5.43
N GLY A 206 -18.35 4.73 -4.92
CA GLY A 206 -17.40 5.68 -5.52
C GLY A 206 -16.77 5.17 -6.82
N GLY A 207 -16.30 6.10 -7.66
CA GLY A 207 -15.56 5.79 -8.90
C GLY A 207 -14.16 5.22 -8.67
N GLY A 208 -13.69 5.15 -7.42
CA GLY A 208 -12.30 4.80 -7.06
C GLY A 208 -11.50 6.02 -6.65
N ILE A 209 -10.17 5.89 -6.62
CA ILE A 209 -9.24 7.00 -6.42
C ILE A 209 -8.25 7.07 -7.58
N LEU A 210 -7.79 8.28 -7.88
CA LEU A 210 -6.75 8.55 -8.85
C LEU A 210 -5.64 9.36 -8.18
N TYR A 211 -4.40 8.87 -8.30
CA TYR A 211 -3.20 9.66 -8.06
C TYR A 211 -2.71 10.17 -9.40
N ASP A 212 -3.04 11.41 -9.71
CA ASP A 212 -2.92 11.98 -11.05
C ASP A 212 -1.58 12.68 -11.28
N PHE A 213 -1.17 12.73 -12.54
CA PHE A 213 -0.04 13.53 -13.01
C PHE A 213 -0.20 13.80 -14.50
N GLY A 214 0.42 14.88 -14.95
CA GLY A 214 0.43 15.29 -16.35
C GLY A 214 1.75 15.02 -17.05
N ILE A 215 1.67 14.85 -18.36
CA ILE A 215 2.81 14.86 -19.28
C ILE A 215 2.57 15.97 -20.31
N ASP A 216 3.54 16.87 -20.47
CA ASP A 216 3.55 17.93 -21.49
C ASP A 216 4.35 17.53 -22.74
#